data_AF-A0A2A2TEG8-F1
#
_entry.id   AF-A0A2A2TEG8-F1
#
_cell.length_a   1.000
_cell.length_b   1.000
_cell.length_c   1.000
_cell.angle_alpha   90.00
_cell.angle_beta   90.00
_cell.angle_gamma   90.00
#
_symmetry.space_group_name_H-M   'P 1'
#
loop_
_entity.id
_entity.type
_entity.pdbx_description
1 polymer ?
#
loop_
_entity_poly.entity_id
_entity_poly.type
_entity_poly.pdbx_seq_one_letter_code
_entity_poly.pdbx_strand_id
1 'polypeptide(L)'
;MTWKPYNLDQEAQRLVLSFRNKEGVIGQSHKMRIPVAYGLERFWGEHLRLLGKNDAKEREKGKYWQSVWQEFVKIMKRTGVELPADEISDRDTDKVEKVAEKLWSLSLDDQKICLSVLTQFCDSLVWWTQRYKKVGDRDDDDE
;
A
#
# COMPACT_ATOMS: atom_id res chain seq x y z
N MET A 1 -14.36 -1.28 -26.57
CA MET A 1 -13.75 -1.58 -25.25
C MET A 1 -14.21 -0.52 -24.28
N THR A 2 -15.11 -0.85 -23.35
CA THR A 2 -15.55 0.08 -22.32
C THR A 2 -14.37 0.38 -21.42
N TRP A 3 -13.94 1.65 -21.37
CA TRP A 3 -12.91 2.11 -20.44
C TRP A 3 -13.30 1.66 -19.02
N LYS A 4 -12.51 0.77 -18.43
CA LYS A 4 -12.65 0.36 -17.02
C LYS A 4 -11.51 1.02 -16.26
N PRO A 5 -11.76 2.10 -15.48
CA PRO A 5 -10.70 2.82 -14.79
C PRO A 5 -10.20 1.99 -13.59
N TYR A 6 -9.37 0.97 -13.85
CA TYR A 6 -8.64 0.11 -12.90
C TYR A 6 -9.40 -0.51 -11.71
N ASN A 7 -10.68 -0.21 -11.54
CA ASN A 7 -11.52 -0.49 -10.37
C ASN A 7 -10.86 -0.10 -9.03
N LEU A 8 -10.03 0.96 -9.01
CA LEU A 8 -9.28 1.39 -7.83
C LEU A 8 -10.19 1.61 -6.62
N ASP A 9 -11.33 2.25 -6.84
CA ASP A 9 -12.31 2.55 -5.81
C ASP A 9 -12.90 1.27 -5.18
N GLN A 10 -13.24 0.28 -6.01
CA GLN A 10 -13.78 -1.01 -5.54
C GLN A 10 -12.74 -1.81 -4.74
N GLU A 11 -11.49 -1.85 -5.22
CA GLU A 11 -10.42 -2.54 -4.50
C GLU A 11 -10.06 -1.83 -3.20
N ALA A 12 -10.06 -0.50 -3.20
CA ALA A 12 -9.82 0.30 -2.01
C ALA A 12 -10.90 0.06 -0.95
N GLN A 13 -12.18 0.10 -1.36
CA GLN A 13 -13.30 -0.22 -0.49
C GLN A 13 -13.17 -1.61 0.14
N ARG A 14 -12.86 -2.62 -0.68
CA ARG A 14 -12.70 -4.01 -0.24
C ARG A 14 -11.59 -4.14 0.81
N LEU A 15 -10.43 -3.52 0.56
CA LEU A 15 -9.30 -3.53 1.49
C LEU A 15 -9.64 -2.80 2.81
N VAL A 16 -10.22 -1.61 2.75
CA VAL A 16 -10.62 -0.89 3.96
C VAL A 16 -11.61 -1.72 4.78
N LEU A 17 -12.61 -2.34 4.14
CA LEU A 17 -13.56 -3.21 4.82
C LEU A 17 -12.91 -4.45 5.46
N SER A 18 -11.90 -5.06 4.82
CA SER A 18 -11.21 -6.24 5.40
C SER A 18 -10.37 -5.90 6.62
N PHE A 19 -9.93 -4.65 6.76
CA PHE A 19 -9.14 -4.18 7.90
C PHE A 19 -9.95 -3.31 8.89
N ARG A 20 -11.20 -2.94 8.57
CA ARG A 20 -12.05 -2.03 9.34
C ARG A 20 -12.19 -2.37 10.81
N ASN A 21 -12.27 -3.67 11.14
CA ASN A 21 -12.50 -4.10 12.52
C ASN A 21 -11.20 -4.20 13.34
N LYS A 22 -10.04 -3.88 12.76
CA LYS A 22 -8.76 -3.86 13.45
C LYS A 22 -8.46 -2.42 13.87
N GLU A 23 -8.36 -2.23 15.18
CA GLU A 23 -8.14 -0.93 15.81
C GLU A 23 -6.93 -0.20 15.20
N GLY A 24 -7.11 1.07 14.82
CA GLY A 24 -6.04 1.94 14.31
C GLY A 24 -5.43 1.55 12.95
N VAL A 25 -5.89 0.47 12.31
CA VAL A 25 -5.25 -0.05 11.08
C VAL A 25 -5.65 0.75 9.85
N ILE A 26 -6.94 0.97 9.62
CA ILE A 26 -7.40 1.69 8.42
C ILE A 26 -6.95 3.16 8.39
N GLY A 27 -6.64 3.75 9.55
CA GLY A 27 -6.04 5.09 9.66
C GLY A 27 -4.69 5.23 8.94
N GLN A 28 -3.97 4.11 8.73
CA GLN A 28 -2.74 4.09 7.95
C GLN A 28 -2.91 4.59 6.51
N SER A 29 -4.12 4.56 5.95
CA SER A 29 -4.39 5.08 4.61
C SER A 29 -3.97 6.55 4.48
N HIS A 30 -4.06 7.34 5.56
CA HIS A 30 -3.58 8.73 5.56
C HIS A 30 -2.06 8.80 5.43
N LYS A 31 -1.33 7.92 6.13
CA LYS A 31 0.14 7.82 6.06
C LYS A 31 0.61 7.33 4.70
N MET A 32 -0.14 6.44 4.06
CA MET A 32 0.15 5.91 2.72
C MET A 32 0.36 6.97 1.65
N ARG A 33 -0.26 8.15 1.76
CA ARG A 33 -0.08 9.24 0.79
C ARG A 33 1.32 9.85 0.78
N ILE A 34 2.01 9.83 1.93
CA ILE A 34 3.33 10.46 2.08
C ILE A 34 4.42 9.72 1.29
N PRO A 35 4.66 8.40 1.50
CA PRO A 35 5.76 7.72 0.83
C PRO A 35 5.57 7.60 -0.68
N VAL A 36 4.35 7.67 -1.22
CA VAL A 36 4.13 7.68 -2.68
C VAL A 36 4.89 8.84 -3.35
N ALA A 37 4.94 10.01 -2.70
CA ALA A 37 5.68 11.17 -3.22
C ALA A 37 7.19 10.94 -3.28
N TYR A 38 7.72 9.97 -2.53
CA TYR A 38 9.14 9.66 -2.45
C TYR A 38 9.54 8.42 -3.26
N GLY A 39 8.59 7.75 -3.92
CA GLY A 39 8.87 6.62 -4.81
C GLY A 39 8.28 5.28 -4.37
N LEU A 40 8.27 4.33 -5.30
CA LEU A 40 7.66 3.01 -5.12
C LEU A 40 8.35 2.18 -4.03
N GLU A 41 9.67 2.24 -3.96
CA GLU A 41 10.45 1.53 -2.94
C GLU A 41 10.09 2.02 -1.54
N ARG A 42 9.97 3.35 -1.34
CA ARG A 42 9.62 3.91 -0.04
C ARG A 42 8.21 3.52 0.40
N PHE A 43 7.27 3.44 -0.55
CA PHE A 43 5.94 2.93 -0.27
C PHE A 43 5.96 1.45 0.09
N TRP A 44 6.67 0.64 -0.71
CA TRP A 44 6.80 -0.79 -0.48
C TRP A 44 7.52 -1.10 0.85
N GLY A 45 8.66 -0.48 1.15
CA GLY A 45 9.46 -0.80 2.34
C GLY A 45 8.76 -0.54 3.68
N GLU A 46 7.70 0.29 3.70
CA GLU A 46 6.98 0.61 4.94
C GLU A 46 6.28 -0.59 5.56
N HIS A 47 5.80 -1.56 4.75
CA HIS A 47 5.22 -2.78 5.30
C HIS A 47 6.27 -3.63 6.04
N LEU A 48 7.51 -3.70 5.53
CA LEU A 48 8.61 -4.42 6.18
C LEU A 48 8.94 -3.80 7.54
N ARG A 49 9.04 -2.48 7.58
CA ARG A 49 9.32 -1.73 8.82
C ARG A 49 8.28 -2.00 9.90
N LEU A 50 7.00 -2.06 9.54
CA LEU A 50 5.90 -2.32 10.47
C LEU A 50 5.81 -3.79 10.89
N LEU A 51 6.08 -4.72 9.96
CA LEU A 51 6.08 -6.16 10.23
C LEU A 51 7.24 -6.59 11.14
N GLY A 52 8.39 -5.91 11.07
CA GLY A 52 9.56 -6.16 11.91
C GLY A 52 9.39 -5.75 13.38
N LYS A 53 8.33 -5.01 13.73
CA LYS A 53 8.07 -4.60 15.11
C LYS A 53 7.52 -5.76 15.96
N ASN A 54 7.90 -5.79 17.24
CA ASN A 54 7.41 -6.80 18.20
C ASN A 54 5.95 -6.57 18.67
N ASP A 55 5.33 -5.44 18.30
CA ASP A 55 3.95 -5.11 18.65
C ASP A 55 2.95 -5.78 17.68
N ALA A 56 1.92 -6.43 18.22
CA ALA A 56 0.84 -7.03 17.42
C ALA A 56 0.02 -5.99 16.64
N LYS A 57 -0.26 -4.81 17.22
CA LYS A 57 -1.04 -3.75 16.55
C LYS A 57 -0.27 -3.20 15.34
N GLU A 58 1.02 -2.95 15.50
CA GLU A 58 1.88 -2.47 14.42
C GLU A 58 2.03 -3.51 13.29
N ARG A 59 2.10 -4.80 13.63
CA ARG A 59 2.10 -5.87 12.61
C ARG A 59 0.79 -5.93 11.81
N GLU A 60 -0.36 -5.67 12.43
CA GLU A 60 -1.63 -5.56 11.70
C GLU A 60 -1.67 -4.35 10.76
N LYS A 61 -1.06 -3.22 11.17
CA LYS A 61 -0.81 -2.07 10.27
C LYS A 61 0.08 -2.50 9.10
N GLY A 62 1.19 -3.19 9.36
CA GLY A 62 2.10 -3.73 8.33
C GLY A 62 1.40 -4.65 7.32
N LYS A 63 0.55 -5.57 7.79
CA LYS A 63 -0.27 -6.44 6.91
C LYS A 63 -1.20 -5.66 6.00
N TYR A 64 -1.72 -4.52 6.46
CA TYR A 64 -2.55 -3.65 5.64
C TYR A 64 -1.74 -3.00 4.51
N TRP A 65 -0.58 -2.43 4.82
CA TRP A 65 0.36 -1.92 3.80
C TRP A 65 0.77 -2.99 2.79
N GLN A 66 1.10 -4.19 3.27
CA GLN A 66 1.43 -5.33 2.40
C GLN A 66 0.27 -5.71 1.49
N SER A 67 -0.96 -5.77 2.02
CA SER A 67 -2.16 -6.10 1.24
C SER A 67 -2.47 -5.04 0.17
N VAL A 68 -2.28 -3.76 0.50
CA VAL A 68 -2.40 -2.65 -0.46
C VAL A 68 -1.36 -2.79 -1.57
N TRP A 69 -0.10 -3.07 -1.24
CA TRP A 69 0.95 -3.30 -2.23
C TRP A 69 0.62 -4.50 -3.14
N GLN A 70 0.24 -5.64 -2.56
CA GLN A 70 -0.12 -6.83 -3.34
C GLN A 70 -1.29 -6.58 -4.29
N GLU A 71 -2.28 -5.78 -3.89
CA GLU A 71 -3.39 -5.42 -4.78
C GLU A 71 -2.94 -4.44 -5.86
N PHE A 72 -2.11 -3.47 -5.52
CA PHE A 72 -1.51 -2.55 -6.48
C PHE A 72 -0.70 -3.31 -7.57
N VAL A 73 0.10 -4.30 -7.18
CA VAL A 73 0.81 -5.18 -8.12
C VAL A 73 -0.17 -5.88 -9.09
N LYS A 74 -1.31 -6.39 -8.61
CA LYS A 74 -2.33 -7.01 -9.48
C LYS A 74 -2.98 -6.01 -10.42
N ILE A 75 -3.21 -4.78 -9.97
CA ILE A 75 -3.77 -3.70 -10.78
C ILE A 75 -2.79 -3.35 -11.92
N MET A 76 -1.51 -3.13 -11.59
CA MET A 76 -0.47 -2.78 -12.57
C MET A 76 -0.17 -3.91 -13.54
N LYS A 77 -0.30 -5.17 -13.12
CA LYS A 77 -0.16 -6.32 -14.04
C LYS A 77 -1.17 -6.25 -15.20
N ARG A 78 -2.36 -5.69 -14.98
CA ARG A 78 -3.39 -5.52 -16.03
C ARG A 78 -2.98 -4.48 -17.09
N THR A 79 -2.03 -3.61 -16.79
CA THR A 79 -1.46 -2.63 -17.73
C THR A 79 -0.18 -3.11 -18.40
N GLY A 80 0.27 -4.33 -18.10
CA GLY A 80 1.54 -4.86 -18.59
C GLY A 80 2.76 -4.42 -17.79
N VAL A 81 2.58 -3.70 -16.68
CA VAL A 81 3.70 -3.31 -15.80
C VAL A 81 3.86 -4.37 -14.72
N GLU A 82 5.03 -5.02 -14.69
CA GLU A 82 5.35 -6.03 -13.69
C GLU A 82 6.03 -5.40 -12.49
N LEU A 83 5.41 -5.55 -11.32
CA LEU A 83 5.94 -5.10 -10.05
C LEU A 83 6.30 -6.30 -9.15
N PRO A 84 7.28 -6.16 -8.24
CA PRO A 84 7.66 -7.20 -7.30
C PRO A 84 6.48 -7.64 -6.41
N ALA A 85 6.15 -8.93 -6.47
CA ALA A 85 5.07 -9.55 -5.68
C ALA A 85 5.60 -10.46 -4.54
N ASP A 86 6.92 -10.56 -4.41
CA ASP A 86 7.56 -11.51 -3.52
C ASP A 86 7.22 -11.20 -2.04
N GLU A 87 6.76 -12.21 -1.30
CA GLU A 87 6.64 -12.10 0.16
C GLU A 87 8.05 -12.22 0.77
N ILE A 88 8.54 -11.10 1.30
CA ILE A 88 9.90 -10.97 1.82
C ILE A 88 9.83 -10.64 3.32
N SER A 89 10.75 -11.24 4.06
CA SER A 89 11.01 -10.90 5.46
C SER A 89 12.01 -9.74 5.53
N ASP A 90 11.84 -8.84 6.49
CA ASP A 90 12.76 -7.72 6.75
C ASP A 90 14.17 -8.18 7.14
N ARG A 91 14.34 -9.45 7.53
CA ARG A 91 15.62 -10.06 7.89
C ARG A 91 16.44 -10.56 6.71
N ASP A 92 15.91 -10.50 5.49
CA ASP A 92 16.55 -11.01 4.28
C ASP A 92 17.07 -9.85 3.42
N THR A 93 18.20 -9.27 3.83
CA THR A 93 18.79 -8.07 3.21
C THR A 93 18.99 -8.24 1.72
N ASP A 94 19.53 -9.38 1.27
CA ASP A 94 19.78 -9.66 -0.15
C ASP A 94 18.49 -9.62 -0.99
N LYS A 95 17.36 -10.09 -0.44
CA LYS A 95 16.07 -10.01 -1.13
C LYS A 95 15.49 -8.61 -1.13
N VAL A 96 15.69 -7.86 -0.04
CA VAL A 96 15.27 -6.46 0.03
C VAL A 96 15.98 -5.62 -1.03
N GLU A 97 17.30 -5.76 -1.14
CA GLU A 97 18.11 -5.09 -2.16
C GLU A 97 17.65 -5.44 -3.58
N LYS A 98 17.42 -6.72 -3.87
CA LYS A 98 16.91 -7.17 -5.18
C LYS A 98 15.55 -6.58 -5.54
N VAL A 99 14.66 -6.37 -4.56
CA VAL A 99 13.37 -5.72 -4.84
C VAL A 99 13.54 -4.22 -5.08
N ALA A 100 14.39 -3.54 -4.31
CA ALA A 100 14.71 -2.14 -4.55
C ALA A 100 15.31 -1.94 -5.97
N GLU A 101 16.26 -2.77 -6.38
CA GLU A 101 16.84 -2.76 -7.73
C GLU A 101 15.79 -3.00 -8.83
N LYS A 102 14.86 -3.93 -8.64
CA LYS A 102 13.74 -4.14 -9.57
C LYS A 102 12.85 -2.90 -9.69
N LEU A 103 12.58 -2.22 -8.58
CA LEU A 103 11.75 -1.00 -8.57
C LEU A 103 12.48 0.19 -9.23
N TRP A 104 13.79 0.31 -9.02
CA TRP A 104 14.59 1.38 -9.61
C TRP A 104 14.89 1.15 -11.10
N SER A 105 14.89 -0.10 -11.56
CA SER A 105 15.14 -0.46 -12.97
C SER A 105 13.91 -0.35 -13.88
N LEU A 106 12.73 -0.01 -13.34
CA LEU A 106 11.54 0.31 -14.13
C LEU A 106 11.82 1.46 -15.11
N SER A 107 11.19 1.42 -16.29
CA SER A 107 11.27 2.53 -17.24
C SER A 107 10.68 3.81 -16.63
N LEU A 108 11.15 4.99 -17.08
CA LEU A 108 10.63 6.27 -16.58
C LEU A 108 9.12 6.41 -16.79
N ASP A 109 8.59 5.85 -17.88
CA ASP A 109 7.17 5.89 -18.17
C ASP A 109 6.39 4.97 -17.23
N ASP A 110 6.88 3.75 -16.97
CA ASP A 110 6.26 2.84 -16.01
C ASP A 110 6.30 3.40 -14.58
N GLN A 111 7.40 4.05 -14.18
CA GLN A 111 7.50 4.71 -12.89
C GLN A 111 6.43 5.80 -12.74
N LYS A 112 6.26 6.66 -13.75
CA LYS A 112 5.23 7.72 -13.74
C LYS A 112 3.82 7.15 -13.68
N ILE A 113 3.54 6.10 -14.46
CA ILE A 113 2.24 5.42 -14.46
C ILE A 113 1.97 4.82 -13.09
N CYS A 114 2.91 4.04 -12.55
CA CYS A 114 2.81 3.42 -11.23
C CYS A 114 2.54 4.46 -10.14
N LEU A 115 3.32 5.54 -10.09
CA LEU A 115 3.14 6.59 -9.08
C LEU A 115 1.79 7.30 -9.22
N SER A 116 1.34 7.56 -10.46
CA SER A 116 0.03 8.18 -10.70
C SER A 116 -1.11 7.28 -10.24
N VAL A 117 -1.07 5.99 -10.58
CA VAL A 117 -2.09 5.01 -10.19
C VAL A 117 -2.07 4.78 -8.68
N LEU A 118 -0.88 4.64 -8.09
CA LEU A 118 -0.72 4.45 -6.64
C LEU A 118 -1.24 5.66 -5.86
N THR A 119 -0.97 6.88 -6.32
CA THR A 119 -1.51 8.11 -5.72
C THR A 119 -3.04 8.07 -5.70
N GLN A 120 -3.68 7.79 -6.84
CA GLN A 120 -5.14 7.70 -6.92
C GLN A 120 -5.70 6.56 -6.05
N PHE A 121 -4.97 5.45 -5.95
CA PHE A 121 -5.35 4.33 -5.10
C PHE A 121 -5.30 4.71 -3.61
N CYS A 122 -4.25 5.39 -3.17
CA CYS A 122 -4.15 5.92 -1.81
C CYS A 122 -5.24 6.93 -1.47
N ASP A 123 -5.57 7.83 -2.41
CA ASP A 123 -6.67 8.78 -2.21
C ASP A 123 -8.03 8.05 -2.08
N SER A 124 -8.25 6.99 -2.86
CA SER A 124 -9.43 6.12 -2.73
C SER A 124 -9.47 5.41 -1.37
N LEU A 125 -8.33 4.89 -0.89
CA LEU A 125 -8.23 4.27 0.44
C LEU A 125 -8.57 5.25 1.56
N VAL A 126 -8.08 6.49 1.48
CA VAL A 126 -8.40 7.55 2.45
C VAL A 126 -9.89 7.87 2.45
N TRP A 127 -10.49 8.01 1.27
CA TRP A 127 -11.92 8.27 1.14
C TRP A 127 -12.78 7.22 1.82
N TRP A 128 -12.50 5.93 1.57
CA TRP A 128 -13.21 4.83 2.22
C TRP A 128 -12.91 4.72 3.71
N THR A 129 -11.67 5.04 4.13
CA THR A 129 -11.30 5.09 5.54
C THR A 129 -12.16 6.09 6.30
N GLN A 130 -12.32 7.31 5.78
CA GLN A 130 -13.18 8.34 6.39
C GLN A 130 -14.63 7.89 6.53
N ARG A 131 -15.14 7.10 5.56
CA ARG A 131 -16.51 6.57 5.58
C ARG A 131 -16.72 5.40 6.56
N TYR A 132 -15.68 4.60 6.78
CA TYR A 132 -15.79 3.37 7.55
C TYR A 132 -15.20 3.42 8.96
N LYS A 133 -14.43 4.48 9.27
CA LYS A 133 -14.03 4.84 10.63
C LYS A 133 -15.24 4.81 11.56
N LYS A 134 -15.11 4.11 12.69
CA LYS A 134 -16.16 4.07 13.70
C LYS A 134 -16.04 5.28 14.61
N VAL A 135 -17.17 5.73 15.16
CA VAL A 135 -17.17 6.80 16.17
C VAL A 135 -16.34 6.32 17.36
N GLY A 136 -15.27 7.05 17.67
CA GLY A 136 -14.34 6.71 18.76
C GLY A 136 -13.07 5.96 18.34
N ASP A 137 -12.87 5.61 17.06
CA ASP A 137 -11.56 5.20 16.57
C ASP A 137 -10.60 6.38 16.73
N ARG A 138 -9.63 6.25 17.66
CA ARG A 138 -8.54 7.22 17.79
C ARG A 138 -7.54 6.95 16.68
N ASP A 139 -7.09 7.99 16.02
CA ASP A 139 -5.85 7.91 15.25
C ASP A 139 -4.74 7.88 16.31
N ASP A 140 -3.98 6.78 16.40
CA ASP A 140 -2.84 6.62 17.34
C ASP A 140 -1.70 7.64 17.07
N ASP A 141 -1.97 8.74 16.37
CA ASP A 141 -0.99 9.70 15.85
C ASP A 141 -1.03 11.06 16.57
N ASP A 142 -1.76 11.17 17.69
CA ASP A 142 -1.72 12.33 18.60
C ASP A 142 -0.67 12.20 19.73
N GLU A 143 0.39 11.39 19.54
CA GLU A 143 1.59 11.34 20.40
C GLU A 143 2.88 11.64 19.64
#